data_AF-A0A8J7C2R8-F1
#
_entry.id   AF-A0A8J7C2R8-F1
#
_cell.length_a   1.000
_cell.length_b   1.000
_cell.length_c   1.000
_cell.angle_alpha   90.00
_cell.angle_beta   90.00
_cell.angle_gamma   90.00
#
_symmetry.space_group_name_H-M   'P 1'
#
loop_
_entity.id
_entity.type
_entity.pdbx_description
1 polymer ?
#
loop_
_entity_poly.entity_id
_entity_poly.type
_entity_poly.pdbx_seq_one_letter_code
_entity_poly.pdbx_strand_id
1 'polypeptide(L)' 'MGEKFSLFAKAGVFAWDLEVIGMTAEDGTDPTFGIGGQWAFAEHWAARGEFERFMDIGGGDVDLLSVSVLYRF' A
#
# COMPACT_ATOMS: atom_id res chain seq x y z
N MET A 1 24.29 10.20 -14.84
CA MET A 1 23.06 10.84 -14.33
C MET A 1 22.22 9.76 -13.67
N GLY A 2 22.31 9.61 -12.34
CA GLY A 2 21.58 8.56 -11.61
C GLY A 2 20.08 8.85 -11.61
N GLU A 3 19.28 7.83 -11.91
CA GLU A 3 17.83 7.92 -11.96
C GLU A 3 17.27 8.45 -10.63
N LYS A 4 16.78 9.70 -10.64
CA LYS A 4 16.18 10.33 -9.45
C LYS A 4 14.80 9.76 -9.14
N PHE A 5 14.27 8.91 -10.01
CA PHE A 5 12.91 8.38 -9.94
C PHE A 5 12.92 6.87 -10.05
N SER A 6 12.15 6.19 -9.21
CA SER A 6 12.00 4.74 -9.21
C SER A 6 10.52 4.39 -9.15
N LEU A 7 10.07 3.49 -10.02
CA LEU A 7 8.72 2.95 -9.99
C LEU A 7 8.77 1.49 -9.51
N PHE A 8 7.77 1.10 -8.74
CA PHE A 8 7.58 -0.27 -8.32
C PHE A 8 6.09 -0.64 -8.31
N ALA A 9 5.81 -1.92 -8.48
CA ALA A 9 4.49 -2.48 -8.29
C ALA A 9 4.55 -3.51 -7.16
N LYS A 10 3.40 -3.74 -6.54
CA LYS A 10 3.19 -4.69 -5.45
C LYS A 10 2.02 -5.59 -5.83
N ALA A 11 2.15 -6.87 -5.57
CA ALA A 11 1.05 -7.81 -5.60
C ALA A 11 1.18 -8.70 -4.37
N GLY A 12 0.08 -8.93 -3.67
CA GLY A 12 0.07 -9.65 -2.41
C GLY A 12 -1.28 -10.32 -2.15
N VAL A 13 -1.37 -10.91 -0.97
CA VAL A 13 -2.63 -11.39 -0.39
C VAL A 13 -2.73 -10.79 1.00
N PHE A 14 -3.92 -10.35 1.37
CA PHE A 14 -4.21 -9.75 2.66
C PHE A 14 -5.29 -10.58 3.36
N ALA A 15 -4.89 -11.22 4.47
CA ALA A 15 -5.83 -11.89 5.35
C ALA A 15 -6.35 -10.89 6.37
N TRP A 16 -7.66 -10.82 6.53
CA TRP A 16 -8.32 -9.94 7.49
C TRP A 16 -9.28 -10.74 8.37
N ASP A 17 -9.35 -10.32 9.63
CA ASP A 17 -10.29 -10.82 10.63
C ASP A 17 -11.06 -9.60 11.16
N LEU A 18 -12.39 -9.59 11.01
CA LEU A 18 -13.27 -8.60 11.63
C LEU A 18 -14.03 -9.24 12.79
N GLU A 19 -13.65 -8.88 14.02
CA GLU A 19 -14.40 -9.26 15.21
C GLU A 19 -15.21 -8.06 15.73
N VAL A 20 -16.54 -8.16 15.58
CA VAL A 20 -17.50 -7.19 16.13
C VAL A 20 -18.21 -7.84 17.30
N ILE A 21 -18.14 -7.22 18.49
CA ILE A 21 -18.76 -7.74 19.72
C ILE A 21 -20.27 -7.95 19.49
N GLY A 22 -20.70 -9.22 19.52
CA GLY A 22 -22.11 -9.62 19.37
C GLY A 22 -22.52 -10.01 17.95
N MET A 23 -21.61 -10.08 16.98
CA MET A 23 -21.84 -10.59 15.63
C MET A 23 -20.92 -11.79 15.32
N THR A 24 -21.26 -12.57 14.29
CA THR A 24 -20.42 -13.65 13.79
C THR A 24 -19.11 -13.07 13.25
N ALA A 25 -17.98 -13.69 13.59
CA ALA A 25 -16.69 -13.32 13.02
C ALA A 25 -16.72 -13.54 11.50
N GLU A 26 -16.25 -12.57 10.74
CA GLU A 26 -16.06 -12.69 9.30
C GLU A 26 -14.56 -12.61 9.02
N ASP A 27 -14.05 -13.64 8.35
CA ASP A 27 -12.66 -13.77 7.91
C ASP A 27 -12.59 -13.89 6.39
N GLY A 28 -11.55 -13.30 5.81
CA GLY A 28 -11.34 -13.27 4.36
C GLY A 28 -9.86 -13.23 4.01
N THR A 29 -9.52 -13.75 2.84
CA THR A 29 -8.17 -13.65 2.26
C THR A 29 -8.28 -13.18 0.84
N ASP A 30 -7.87 -11.93 0.62
CA ASP A 30 -8.11 -11.25 -0.65
C ASP A 30 -6.80 -10.85 -1.34
N PRO A 31 -6.74 -10.94 -2.67
CA PRO A 31 -5.59 -10.47 -3.43
C PRO A 31 -5.50 -8.94 -3.37
N THR A 32 -4.28 -8.44 -3.23
CA THR A 32 -3.98 -7.01 -3.21
C THR A 32 -3.05 -6.63 -4.34
N PHE A 33 -3.26 -5.45 -4.90
CA PHE A 33 -2.43 -4.90 -5.96
C PHE A 33 -2.10 -3.45 -5.67
N GLY A 34 -0.84 -3.08 -5.81
CA GLY A 34 -0.39 -1.73 -5.57
C GLY A 34 0.64 -1.25 -6.58
N ILE A 35 0.72 0.05 -6.74
CA ILE A 35 1.75 0.73 -7.52
C ILE A 35 2.32 1.87 -6.69
N GLY A 36 3.59 2.15 -6.87
CA GLY A 36 4.23 3.25 -6.19
C GLY A 36 5.41 3.80 -6.95
N GLY A 37 5.70 5.06 -6.63
CA GLY A 37 6.81 5.81 -7.18
C GLY A 37 7.60 6.45 -6.05
N GLN A 38 8.92 6.47 -6.20
CA GLN A 38 9.81 7.21 -5.34
C GLN A 38 10.57 8.24 -6.15
N TRP A 39 10.67 9.46 -5.64
CA TRP A 39 11.44 10.54 -6.22
C TRP A 39 12.45 11.11 -5.21
N ALA A 40 13.74 10.97 -5.51
CA ALA A 40 14.83 11.59 -4.76
C ALA A 40 14.99 13.05 -5.20
N PHE A 41 14.60 13.98 -4.32
CA PHE A 41 14.67 15.42 -4.58
C PHE A 41 15.92 16.08 -3.97
N ALA A 42 16.59 15.42 -3.01
CA ALA A 42 17.90 15.82 -2.49
C ALA A 42 18.79 14.58 -2.30
N GLU A 43 20.09 14.78 -2.05
CA GLU A 43 21.04 13.67 -1.83
C GLU A 43 20.58 12.72 -0.71
N HIS A 44 20.04 13.27 0.38
CA HIS A 44 19.60 12.50 1.54
C HIS A 44 18.07 12.37 1.63
N TRP A 45 17.29 12.96 0.72
CA TRP A 45 15.84 13.01 0.85
C TRP A 45 15.12 12.50 -0.40
N ALA A 46 14.13 11.66 -0.18
CA ALA A 46 13.21 11.20 -1.20
C ALA A 46 11.76 11.29 -0.73
N ALA A 47 10.84 11.49 -1.66
CA ALA A 47 9.41 11.34 -1.45
C ALA A 47 8.95 10.04 -2.11
N ARG A 48 8.01 9.34 -1.49
CA ARG A 48 7.41 8.11 -2.02
C ARG A 48 5.90 8.25 -1.97
N GLY A 49 5.26 8.00 -3.10
CA GLY A 49 3.81 7.88 -3.20
C GLY A 49 3.45 6.42 -3.50
N GLU A 50 2.45 5.90 -2.81
CA GLU A 50 1.96 4.53 -2.99
C GLU A 50 0.44 4.55 -3.07
N PHE A 51 -0.07 3.74 -3.98
CA PHE A 51 -1.48 3.46 -4.12
C PHE A 51 -1.65 1.94 -4.09
N GLU A 52 -2.44 1.44 -3.15
CA GLU A 52 -2.72 0.02 -2.98
C GLU A 52 -4.22 -0.19 -2.96
N ARG A 53 -4.69 -1.11 -3.80
CA ARG A 53 -6.09 -1.52 -3.91
C ARG A 53 -6.26 -2.91 -3.32
N PHE A 54 -7.21 -3.02 -2.42
CA PHE A 54 -7.67 -4.26 -1.84
C PHE A 54 -9.02 -4.59 -2.44
N MET A 55 -9.08 -5.71 -3.15
CA MET A 55 -10.33 -6.21 -3.71
C MET A 55 -11.08 -6.96 -2.60
N ASP A 56 -12.41 -6.84 -2.57
CA ASP A 56 -13.30 -7.71 -1.78
C ASP A 56 -13.17 -7.69 -0.23
N ILE A 57 -12.58 -6.64 0.38
CA ILE A 57 -12.63 -6.53 1.85
C ILE A 57 -14.07 -6.20 2.30
N GLY A 58 -14.75 -7.15 2.93
CA GLY A 58 -16.07 -6.96 3.53
C GLY A 58 -17.17 -6.53 2.56
N GLY A 59 -17.03 -6.84 1.26
CA GLY A 59 -18.01 -6.50 0.22
C GLY A 59 -17.84 -5.13 -0.44
N GLY A 60 -16.68 -4.48 -0.27
CA GLY A 60 -16.35 -3.21 -0.94
C GLY A 60 -14.88 -3.11 -1.37
N ASP A 61 -14.61 -2.31 -2.40
CA ASP A 61 -13.25 -1.96 -2.82
C ASP A 61 -12.62 -0.98 -1.82
N VAL A 62 -11.45 -1.32 -1.26
CA VAL A 62 -10.70 -0.42 -0.38
C VAL A 62 -9.46 0.08 -1.12
N ASP A 63 -9.33 1.41 -1.20
CA ASP A 63 -8.16 2.08 -1.78
C ASP A 63 -7.34 2.73 -0.66
N LEU A 64 -6.07 2.35 -0.55
CA LEU A 64 -5.10 2.95 0.36
C LEU A 64 -4.13 3.84 -0.43
N LEU A 65 -4.11 5.13 -0.09
CA LEU A 65 -3.13 6.07 -0.63
C LEU A 65 -2.17 6.48 0.48
N SER A 66 -0.87 6.30 0.26
CA SER A 66 0.19 6.62 1.21
C SER A 66 1.22 7.56 0.58
N VAL A 67 1.65 8.55 1.36
CA VAL A 67 2.74 9.46 1.01
C VAL A 67 3.75 9.46 2.14
N SER A 68 5.00 9.16 1.80
CA SER A 68 6.11 9.05 2.75
C SER A 68 7.28 9.93 2.33
N VAL A 69 8.00 10.46 3.31
CA VAL A 69 9.29 11.12 3.11
C VAL A 69 10.37 10.20 3.69
N LEU A 70 11.38 9.88 2.89
CA LEU A 70 12.49 9.00 3.24
C LEU A 70 13.76 9.82 3.40
N TYR A 71 14.46 9.59 4.50
CA TYR A 71 15.80 10.08 4.74
C TYR A 71 16.81 8.95 4.49
N ARG A 72 17.81 9.19 3.64
CA ARG A 72 18.90 8.25 3.31
C ARG A 72 20.19 8.77 3.91
N PHE A 73 20.80 7.96 4.77
CA PHE A 73 22.10 8.21 5.42
C PHE A 73 23.23 7.42 4.76
#